data_AF-A0A0S8KUJ8-F1
#
_entry.id   AF-A0A0S8KUJ8-F1
#
_cell.length_a   1.000
_cell.length_b   1.000
_cell.length_c   1.000
_cell.angle_alpha   90.00
_cell.angle_beta   90.00
_cell.angle_gamma   90.00
#
_symmetry.space_group_name_H-M   'P 1'
#
loop_
_entity.id
_entity.type
_entity.pdbx_description
1 polymer ?
#
loop_
_entity_poly.entity_id
_entity_poly.type
_entity_poly.pdbx_seq_one_letter_code
_entity_poly.pdbx_strand_id
1 'polypeptide(L)'
;MAIEMNPEDSQVVDNSADIHEGVEPDCEPDKDPSREHNTEPGMERDPEPGLAADFERVPRGDQLRAELCRIVSMAAELESLSRCRQDPKNDYARYRRIQLQSRLMPEREKLQRYKPCLDKEVKRCAGNLDRIRSDSQMLNLTEPIEYYLEAERLQQIQYYEAVCDREAVYWTLKRVQAALASSSISGFAGGDPFIPNVSVYPPSVGPGIHAGGLGQEIDGLLSLGPLEKNPGQR
;
A
#
# COMPACT_ATOMS: atom_id res chain seq x y z
N MET A 1 36.33 15.71 -2.41
CA MET A 1 36.26 16.49 -3.66
C MET A 1 34.95 17.25 -3.63
N ALA A 2 35.01 18.55 -3.38
CA ALA A 2 33.84 19.43 -3.33
C ALA A 2 33.56 19.90 -4.76
N ILE A 3 32.32 19.76 -5.21
CA ILE A 3 31.87 20.23 -6.52
C ILE A 3 31.33 21.64 -6.30
N GLU A 4 32.10 22.62 -6.75
CA GLU A 4 31.76 24.04 -6.77
C GLU A 4 30.80 24.26 -7.95
N MET A 5 29.52 24.54 -7.67
CA MET A 5 28.53 24.86 -8.70
C MET A 5 28.44 26.38 -8.87
N ASN A 6 28.82 26.85 -10.07
CA ASN A 6 28.71 28.25 -10.50
C ASN A 6 27.24 28.64 -10.78
N PRO A 7 26.73 29.76 -10.26
CA PRO A 7 25.32 30.15 -10.41
C PRO A 7 25.01 31.21 -11.49
N GLU A 8 25.83 31.44 -12.51
CA GLU A 8 25.69 32.65 -13.36
C GLU A 8 25.00 32.52 -14.74
N ASP A 9 24.47 31.37 -15.15
CA ASP A 9 23.84 31.24 -16.49
C ASP A 9 22.31 31.05 -16.45
N SER A 10 21.61 31.99 -15.80
CA SER A 10 20.15 32.06 -15.85
C SER A 10 19.69 33.26 -16.69
N GLN A 11 19.98 33.22 -17.99
CA GLN A 11 19.35 34.13 -18.96
C GLN A 11 17.91 33.67 -19.24
N VAL A 12 16.96 34.34 -18.61
CA VAL A 12 15.53 34.27 -18.92
C VAL A 12 15.31 35.06 -20.22
N VAL A 13 14.96 34.36 -21.29
CA VAL A 13 14.60 34.98 -22.57
C VAL A 13 13.08 35.08 -22.62
N ASP A 14 12.55 36.28 -22.41
CA ASP A 14 11.13 36.61 -22.58
C ASP A 14 10.77 36.61 -24.07
N ASN A 15 10.17 35.51 -24.55
CA ASN A 15 9.59 35.42 -25.88
C ASN A 15 8.09 35.71 -25.81
N SER A 16 7.76 36.98 -25.70
CA SER A 16 6.41 37.52 -25.92
C SER A 16 6.12 37.57 -27.43
N ALA A 17 5.65 36.46 -28.00
CA ALA A 17 5.15 36.44 -29.37
C ALA A 17 3.62 36.60 -29.38
N ASP A 18 3.23 37.81 -29.75
CA ASP A 18 1.92 38.25 -30.22
C ASP A 18 1.50 37.42 -31.45
N ILE A 19 0.38 36.69 -31.37
CA ILE A 19 -0.26 36.08 -32.55
C ILE A 19 -1.71 36.53 -32.61
N HIS A 20 -1.90 37.52 -33.47
CA HIS A 20 -3.17 38.02 -33.97
C HIS A 20 -3.80 37.06 -35.00
N GLU A 21 -5.13 37.17 -35.12
CA GLU A 21 -5.96 36.88 -36.30
C GLU A 21 -6.34 35.42 -36.64
N GLY A 22 -7.47 35.01 -36.06
CA GLY A 22 -8.73 34.86 -36.80
C GLY A 22 -8.70 34.21 -38.18
N VAL A 23 -9.06 32.93 -38.23
CA VAL A 23 -9.76 32.31 -39.36
C VAL A 23 -10.77 31.33 -38.79
N GLU A 24 -12.05 31.68 -38.85
CA GLU A 24 -13.17 30.73 -38.72
C GLU A 24 -13.38 30.05 -40.08
N PRO A 25 -13.32 28.70 -40.15
CA PRO A 25 -13.97 27.98 -41.22
C PRO A 25 -15.34 27.49 -40.74
N ASP A 26 -16.39 28.18 -41.20
CA ASP A 26 -17.73 27.62 -41.31
C ASP A 26 -17.66 26.37 -42.20
N CYS A 27 -17.88 25.19 -41.60
CA CYS A 27 -18.16 23.97 -42.34
C CYS A 27 -19.55 23.49 -41.95
N GLU A 28 -20.43 23.58 -42.95
CA GLU A 28 -21.82 23.17 -42.91
C GLU A 28 -21.98 21.68 -42.51
N PRO A 29 -23.07 21.31 -41.81
CA PRO A 29 -23.37 19.93 -41.52
C PRO A 29 -24.00 19.26 -42.74
N ASP A 30 -23.23 18.45 -43.45
CA ASP A 30 -23.77 17.50 -44.42
C ASP A 30 -24.68 16.50 -43.68
N LYS A 31 -25.98 16.71 -43.86
CA LYS A 31 -27.02 15.71 -43.64
C LYS A 31 -27.06 14.84 -44.88
N ASP A 32 -26.71 13.58 -44.75
CA ASP A 32 -27.24 12.55 -45.64
C ASP A 32 -27.85 11.39 -44.83
N PRO A 33 -29.01 10.87 -45.26
CA PRO A 33 -29.90 10.07 -44.43
C PRO A 33 -29.68 8.56 -44.62
N SER A 34 -30.19 7.80 -43.65
CA SER A 34 -30.63 6.41 -43.80
C SER A 34 -29.56 5.35 -44.02
N ARG A 35 -29.04 4.82 -42.89
CA ARG A 35 -28.61 3.43 -42.82
C ARG A 35 -29.38 2.72 -41.71
N GLU A 36 -30.50 2.11 -42.09
CA GLU A 36 -31.27 1.19 -41.26
C GLU A 36 -30.42 -0.05 -40.97
N HIS A 37 -29.64 0.00 -39.90
CA HIS A 37 -29.13 -1.19 -39.26
C HIS A 37 -30.22 -1.74 -38.34
N ASN A 38 -31.02 -2.65 -38.90
CA ASN A 38 -31.69 -3.67 -38.11
C ASN A 38 -30.60 -4.44 -37.35
N THR A 39 -30.44 -4.11 -36.08
CA THR A 39 -29.75 -4.94 -35.10
C THR A 39 -30.67 -4.93 -33.90
N GLU A 40 -31.41 -6.02 -33.71
CA GLU A 40 -31.85 -6.41 -32.39
C GLU A 40 -30.62 -6.88 -31.61
N PRO A 41 -30.32 -6.32 -30.43
CA PRO A 41 -29.66 -7.07 -29.38
C PRO A 41 -30.65 -7.23 -28.24
N GLY A 42 -31.03 -8.48 -28.00
CA GLY A 42 -31.96 -8.85 -26.96
C GLY A 42 -31.44 -8.56 -25.55
N MET A 43 -32.43 -8.60 -24.66
CA MET A 43 -32.31 -8.68 -23.20
C MET A 43 -31.66 -7.45 -22.56
N GLU A 44 -32.52 -6.52 -22.17
CA GLU A 44 -32.38 -5.79 -20.91
C GLU A 44 -32.11 -6.81 -19.80
N ARG A 45 -30.83 -7.06 -19.49
CA ARG A 45 -30.46 -7.53 -18.16
C ARG A 45 -30.56 -6.31 -17.28
N ASP A 46 -31.63 -6.24 -16.50
CA ASP A 46 -31.67 -5.44 -15.29
C ASP A 46 -30.34 -5.62 -14.56
N PRO A 47 -29.53 -4.57 -14.34
CA PRO A 47 -28.45 -4.67 -13.39
C PRO A 47 -29.13 -4.80 -12.03
N GLU A 48 -29.20 -6.03 -11.50
CA GLU A 48 -29.51 -6.23 -10.08
C GLU A 48 -28.64 -5.25 -9.29
N PRO A 49 -29.23 -4.43 -8.39
CA PRO A 49 -28.46 -3.57 -7.52
C PRO A 49 -27.73 -4.46 -6.51
N GLY A 50 -26.58 -4.97 -6.93
CA GLY A 50 -25.68 -5.75 -6.12
C GLY A 50 -25.21 -4.90 -4.96
N LEU A 51 -25.79 -5.12 -3.78
CA LEU A 51 -25.37 -4.60 -2.47
C LEU A 51 -23.96 -5.08 -2.05
N ALA A 52 -23.10 -5.46 -2.99
CA ALA A 52 -21.76 -5.98 -2.79
C ALA A 52 -20.65 -5.02 -3.28
N ALA A 53 -20.98 -3.86 -3.86
CA ALA A 53 -20.01 -3.01 -4.56
C ALA A 53 -19.25 -1.97 -3.70
N ASP A 54 -19.69 -1.67 -2.47
CA ASP A 54 -19.07 -0.58 -1.70
C ASP A 54 -17.80 -0.99 -0.94
N PHE A 55 -17.45 -2.27 -0.91
CA PHE A 55 -16.26 -2.77 -0.20
C PHE A 55 -14.96 -2.74 -1.02
N GLU A 56 -14.99 -2.38 -2.30
CA GLU A 56 -13.82 -2.54 -3.18
C GLU A 56 -13.10 -1.26 -3.59
N ARG A 57 -13.67 -0.07 -3.34
CA ARG A 57 -13.02 1.17 -3.78
C ARG A 57 -11.99 1.65 -2.74
N VAL A 58 -10.74 1.25 -2.94
CA VAL A 58 -9.60 1.86 -2.23
C VAL A 58 -9.49 3.33 -2.65
N PRO A 59 -9.51 4.29 -1.71
CA PRO A 59 -9.30 5.69 -2.03
C PRO A 59 -7.91 5.85 -2.66
N ARG A 60 -7.75 6.85 -3.52
CA ARG A 60 -6.49 7.09 -4.25
C ARG A 60 -6.03 8.52 -4.09
N GLY A 61 -4.74 8.74 -4.35
CA GLY A 61 -4.16 10.08 -4.40
C GLY A 61 -4.41 10.87 -3.11
N ASP A 62 -4.97 12.08 -3.23
CA ASP A 62 -5.18 12.98 -2.09
C ASP A 62 -6.12 12.41 -1.03
N GLN A 63 -7.15 11.67 -1.45
CA GLN A 63 -8.09 11.08 -0.51
C GLN A 63 -7.40 10.03 0.37
N LEU A 64 -6.58 9.17 -0.23
CA LEU A 64 -5.79 8.18 0.51
C LEU A 64 -4.79 8.88 1.43
N ARG A 65 -4.06 9.88 0.92
CA ARG A 65 -3.10 10.65 1.70
C ARG A 65 -3.73 11.30 2.92
N ALA A 66 -4.89 11.95 2.78
CA ALA A 66 -5.61 12.56 3.89
C ALA A 66 -6.02 11.53 4.95
N GLU A 67 -6.49 10.36 4.52
CA GLU A 67 -6.85 9.27 5.42
C GLU A 67 -5.64 8.72 6.18
N LEU A 68 -4.53 8.46 5.48
CA LEU A 68 -3.29 7.97 6.10
C LEU A 68 -2.72 8.99 7.09
N CYS A 69 -2.71 10.28 6.76
CA CYS A 69 -2.28 11.35 7.68
C CYS A 69 -3.09 11.36 8.98
N ARG A 70 -4.42 11.18 8.89
CA ARG A 70 -5.31 11.07 10.06
C ARG A 70 -4.94 9.86 10.93
N ILE A 71 -4.70 8.71 10.31
CA ILE A 71 -4.32 7.47 11.01
C ILE A 71 -2.95 7.61 11.67
N VAL A 72 -1.96 8.15 10.96
CA VAL A 72 -0.61 8.41 11.50
C VAL A 72 -0.66 9.35 12.69
N SER A 73 -1.52 10.38 12.65
CA SER A 73 -1.71 11.31 13.77
C SER A 73 -2.26 10.61 15.02
N MET A 74 -3.25 9.72 14.86
CA MET A 74 -3.76 8.90 15.96
C MET A 74 -2.69 7.95 16.53
N ALA A 75 -1.88 7.34 15.66
CA ALA A 75 -0.79 6.46 16.09
C ALA A 75 0.30 7.24 16.85
N ALA A 76 0.67 8.43 16.38
CA ALA A 76 1.64 9.29 17.05
C ALA A 76 1.14 9.78 18.43
N GLU A 77 -0.16 10.08 18.56
CA GLU A 77 -0.77 10.39 19.86
C GLU A 77 -0.74 9.18 20.81
N LEU A 78 -1.00 7.98 20.30
CA LEU A 78 -0.90 6.76 21.11
C LEU A 78 0.54 6.48 21.56
N GLU A 79 1.52 6.69 20.67
CA GLU A 79 2.94 6.59 20.97
C GLU A 79 3.36 7.59 22.06
N SER A 80 2.89 8.84 22.00
CA SER A 80 3.23 9.87 23.00
C SER A 80 2.64 9.53 24.38
N LEU A 81 1.38 9.06 24.42
CA LEU A 81 0.74 8.59 25.65
C LEU A 81 1.42 7.35 26.25
N SER A 82 2.14 6.57 25.45
CA SER A 82 2.91 5.42 25.91
C SER A 82 4.25 5.83 26.54
N ARG A 83 4.78 7.01 26.19
CA ARG A 83 6.03 7.57 26.77
C ARG A 83 5.81 8.32 28.07
N CYS A 84 4.64 8.93 28.26
CA CYS A 84 4.26 9.47 29.55
C CYS A 84 4.25 8.30 30.55
N ARG A 85 5.27 8.25 31.43
CA ARG A 85 5.35 7.25 32.52
C ARG A 85 3.99 7.15 33.16
N GLN A 86 3.55 5.92 33.43
CA GLN A 86 2.27 5.61 34.05
C GLN A 86 2.20 6.32 35.41
N ASP A 87 1.77 7.58 35.41
CA ASP A 87 1.29 8.22 36.61
C ASP A 87 -0.02 7.50 36.90
N PRO A 88 -0.07 6.67 37.96
CA PRO A 88 -1.25 5.88 38.29
C PRO A 88 -2.46 6.78 38.59
N LYS A 89 -2.26 8.10 38.75
CA LYS A 89 -3.32 9.08 38.98
C LYS A 89 -3.81 9.77 37.70
N ASN A 90 -3.18 9.54 36.54
CA ASN A 90 -3.59 10.16 35.28
C ASN A 90 -4.64 9.30 34.57
N ASP A 91 -5.86 9.30 35.13
CA ASP A 91 -7.02 8.59 34.57
C ASP A 91 -7.36 9.04 33.14
N TYR A 92 -7.08 10.31 32.81
CA TYR A 92 -7.29 10.86 31.47
C TYR A 92 -6.41 10.17 30.42
N ALA A 93 -5.09 10.05 30.68
CA ALA A 93 -4.16 9.42 29.76
C ALA A 93 -4.52 7.93 29.53
N ARG A 94 -4.98 7.25 30.58
CA ARG A 94 -5.45 5.86 30.49
C ARG A 94 -6.71 5.75 29.62
N TYR A 95 -7.72 6.57 29.88
CA TYR A 95 -8.95 6.58 29.08
C TYR A 95 -8.67 6.90 27.61
N ARG A 96 -7.85 7.93 27.36
CA ARG A 96 -7.49 8.36 26.01
C ARG A 96 -6.73 7.26 25.25
N ARG A 97 -5.82 6.53 25.91
CA ARG A 97 -5.13 5.38 25.32
C ARG A 97 -6.12 4.30 24.85
N ILE A 98 -7.07 3.92 25.72
CA ILE A 98 -8.10 2.91 25.39
C ILE A 98 -8.94 3.38 24.20
N GLN A 99 -9.32 4.66 24.18
CA GLN A 99 -10.07 5.26 23.07
C GLN A 99 -9.29 5.24 21.75
N LEU A 100 -7.99 5.56 21.78
CA LEU A 100 -7.17 5.52 20.56
C LEU A 100 -6.94 4.09 20.08
N GLN A 101 -6.71 3.14 20.99
CA GLN A 101 -6.60 1.72 20.65
C GLN A 101 -7.87 1.21 19.97
N SER A 102 -9.05 1.50 20.53
CA SER A 102 -10.33 1.04 19.96
C SER A 102 -10.60 1.66 18.58
N ARG A 103 -10.14 2.89 18.33
CA ARG A 103 -10.23 3.54 17.02
C ARG A 103 -9.18 3.04 16.01
N LEU A 104 -7.97 2.73 16.44
CA LEU A 104 -6.88 2.30 15.54
C LEU A 104 -7.03 0.84 15.09
N MET A 105 -7.67 -0.02 15.87
CA MET A 105 -7.89 -1.43 15.52
C MET A 105 -8.66 -1.61 14.19
N PRO A 106 -9.84 -1.00 13.97
CA PRO A 106 -10.54 -1.12 12.69
C PRO A 106 -9.77 -0.46 11.53
N GLU A 107 -9.07 0.65 11.78
CA GLU A 107 -8.22 1.30 10.77
C GLU A 107 -7.07 0.38 10.33
N ARG A 108 -6.46 -0.37 11.26
CA ARG A 108 -5.45 -1.39 10.95
C ARG A 108 -6.01 -2.46 10.01
N GLU A 109 -7.20 -2.98 10.32
CA GLU A 109 -7.86 -4.00 9.49
C GLU A 109 -8.21 -3.46 8.11
N LYS A 110 -8.67 -2.20 8.04
CA LYS A 110 -8.93 -1.48 6.80
C LYS A 110 -7.66 -1.38 5.94
N LEU A 111 -6.53 -0.94 6.51
CA LEU A 111 -5.25 -0.88 5.80
C LEU A 111 -4.76 -2.26 5.33
N GLN A 112 -5.00 -3.32 6.12
CA GLN A 112 -4.68 -4.69 5.70
C GLN A 112 -5.48 -5.12 4.46
N ARG A 113 -6.73 -4.68 4.33
CA ARG A 113 -7.56 -4.94 3.13
C ARG A 113 -7.12 -4.11 1.93
N TYR A 114 -6.62 -2.89 2.14
CA TYR A 114 -6.12 -2.04 1.05
C TYR A 114 -4.89 -2.61 0.35
N LYS A 115 -3.99 -3.24 1.11
CA LYS A 115 -2.74 -3.79 0.58
C LYS A 115 -2.90 -4.68 -0.66
N PRO A 116 -3.68 -5.78 -0.65
CA PRO A 116 -3.82 -6.65 -1.83
C PRO A 116 -4.48 -5.94 -3.03
N CYS A 117 -5.36 -4.97 -2.78
CA CYS A 117 -5.98 -4.19 -3.85
C CYS A 117 -4.97 -3.27 -4.54
N LEU A 118 -4.11 -2.59 -3.77
CA LEU A 118 -3.03 -1.75 -4.31
C LEU A 118 -1.94 -2.60 -4.99
N ASP A 119 -1.64 -3.80 -4.48
CA ASP A 119 -0.72 -4.73 -5.14
C ASP A 119 -1.24 -5.16 -6.53
N LYS A 120 -2.54 -5.43 -6.67
CA LYS A 120 -3.17 -5.71 -7.96
C LYS A 120 -3.09 -4.51 -8.90
N GLU A 121 -3.30 -3.31 -8.37
CA GLU A 121 -3.24 -2.08 -9.15
C GLU A 121 -1.83 -1.82 -9.70
N VAL A 122 -0.80 -1.94 -8.88
CA VAL A 122 0.60 -1.79 -9.32
C VAL A 122 0.92 -2.80 -10.43
N LYS A 123 0.48 -4.05 -10.29
CA LYS A 123 0.63 -5.08 -11.33
C LYS A 123 -0.12 -4.73 -12.62
N ARG A 124 -1.33 -4.19 -12.51
CA ARG A 124 -2.13 -3.73 -13.66
C ARG A 124 -1.40 -2.63 -14.42
N CYS A 125 -0.92 -1.59 -13.72
CA CYS A 125 -0.19 -0.49 -14.34
C CYS A 125 1.11 -0.96 -15.01
N ALA A 126 1.85 -1.87 -14.36
CA ALA A 126 3.06 -2.46 -14.95
C ALA A 126 2.73 -3.23 -16.24
N GLY A 127 1.71 -4.10 -16.23
CA GLY A 127 1.30 -4.85 -17.41
C GLY A 127 0.73 -3.96 -18.53
N ASN A 128 0.17 -2.79 -18.21
CA ASN A 128 -0.20 -1.79 -19.22
C ASN A 128 1.02 -1.15 -19.87
N LEU A 129 2.03 -0.78 -19.08
CA LEU A 129 3.29 -0.23 -19.60
C LEU A 129 3.98 -1.21 -20.55
N ASP A 130 4.06 -2.48 -20.17
CA ASP A 130 4.70 -3.50 -20.99
C ASP A 130 3.97 -3.69 -22.33
N ARG A 131 2.62 -3.61 -22.32
CA ARG A 131 1.81 -3.64 -23.55
C ARG A 131 2.06 -2.43 -24.44
N ILE A 132 2.00 -1.21 -23.89
CA ILE A 132 2.25 0.03 -24.64
C ILE A 132 3.64 0.00 -25.30
N ARG A 133 4.66 -0.48 -24.57
CA ARG A 133 6.03 -0.62 -25.09
C ARG A 133 6.16 -1.69 -26.17
N SER A 134 5.44 -2.81 -26.02
CA SER A 134 5.45 -3.88 -27.01
C SER A 134 4.77 -3.41 -28.31
N ASP A 135 3.64 -2.73 -28.18
CA ASP A 135 2.88 -2.20 -29.30
C ASP A 135 3.65 -1.07 -30.02
N SER A 136 4.36 -0.21 -29.29
CA SER A 136 5.18 0.85 -29.89
C SER A 136 6.36 0.31 -30.71
N GLN A 137 6.97 -0.82 -30.29
CA GLN A 137 8.04 -1.49 -31.03
C GLN A 137 7.56 -2.11 -32.35
N MET A 138 6.28 -2.43 -32.46
CA MET A 138 5.70 -3.05 -33.67
C MET A 138 5.35 -2.02 -34.76
N LEU A 139 5.39 -0.72 -34.44
CA LEU A 139 5.02 0.33 -35.38
C LEU A 139 6.22 0.81 -36.20
N ASN A 140 6.10 0.70 -37.52
CA ASN A 140 7.12 1.15 -38.49
C ASN A 140 6.87 2.58 -39.00
N LEU A 141 5.89 3.31 -38.44
CA LEU A 141 5.44 4.61 -38.93
C LEU A 141 5.80 5.71 -37.95
N THR A 142 6.24 6.86 -38.46
CA THR A 142 6.74 7.98 -37.64
C THR A 142 5.63 8.74 -36.91
N GLU A 143 4.47 8.98 -37.55
CA GLU A 143 3.36 9.74 -36.93
C GLU A 143 2.67 9.01 -35.75
N PRO A 144 2.41 7.69 -35.80
CA PRO A 144 1.82 6.97 -34.67
C PRO A 144 2.71 6.93 -33.42
N ILE A 145 4.02 7.12 -33.55
CA ILE A 145 4.97 6.97 -32.43
C ILE A 145 4.74 8.03 -31.34
N GLU A 146 4.39 9.26 -31.70
CA GLU A 146 4.16 10.34 -30.72
C GLU A 146 3.02 10.01 -29.75
N TYR A 147 1.93 9.41 -30.25
CA TYR A 147 0.81 8.97 -29.41
C TYR A 147 1.22 7.89 -28.41
N TYR A 148 2.10 6.96 -28.80
CA TYR A 148 2.60 5.92 -27.91
C TYR A 148 3.55 6.47 -26.86
N LEU A 149 4.39 7.44 -27.21
CA LEU A 149 5.26 8.11 -26.25
C LEU A 149 4.46 8.84 -25.17
N GLU A 150 3.41 9.57 -25.54
CA GLU A 150 2.54 10.25 -24.57
C GLU A 150 1.73 9.24 -23.74
N ALA A 151 1.21 8.17 -24.36
CA ALA A 151 0.52 7.10 -23.64
C ALA A 151 1.45 6.39 -22.62
N GLU A 152 2.70 6.12 -23.00
CA GLU A 152 3.71 5.55 -22.10
C GLU A 152 3.95 6.48 -20.92
N ARG A 153 4.19 7.77 -21.17
CA ARG A 153 4.41 8.78 -20.14
C ARG A 153 3.25 8.84 -19.14
N LEU A 154 2.01 8.93 -19.62
CA LEU A 154 0.81 8.98 -18.77
C LEU A 154 0.67 7.70 -17.94
N GLN A 155 0.89 6.53 -18.55
CA GLN A 155 0.80 5.26 -17.84
C GLN A 155 1.94 5.10 -16.81
N GLN A 156 3.10 5.72 -17.05
CA GLN A 156 4.24 5.71 -16.14
C GLN A 156 3.98 6.58 -14.90
N ILE A 157 3.30 7.73 -15.06
CA ILE A 157 2.81 8.54 -13.95
C ILE A 157 1.84 7.72 -13.09
N GLN A 158 0.85 7.08 -13.71
CA GLN A 158 -0.12 6.24 -12.98
C GLN A 158 0.53 5.06 -12.25
N TYR A 159 1.54 4.44 -12.85
CA TYR A 159 2.32 3.39 -12.22
C TYR A 159 3.04 3.91 -10.96
N TYR A 160 3.71 5.05 -11.07
CA TYR A 160 4.42 5.67 -9.95
C TYR A 160 3.47 6.05 -8.80
N GLU A 161 2.32 6.65 -9.13
CA GLU A 161 1.29 6.99 -8.13
C GLU A 161 0.77 5.73 -7.40
N ALA A 162 0.49 4.65 -8.14
CA ALA A 162 0.04 3.40 -7.53
C ALA A 162 1.10 2.78 -6.60
N VAL A 163 2.39 2.87 -6.97
CA VAL A 163 3.50 2.42 -6.12
C VAL A 163 3.60 3.26 -4.85
N CYS A 164 3.51 4.59 -4.97
CA CYS A 164 3.52 5.50 -3.82
C CYS A 164 2.37 5.22 -2.86
N ASP A 165 1.15 5.05 -3.38
CA ASP A 165 -0.05 4.75 -2.58
C ASP A 165 0.13 3.42 -1.83
N ARG A 166 0.63 2.37 -2.50
CA ARG A 166 0.93 1.07 -1.89
C ARG A 166 1.94 1.20 -0.75
N GLU A 167 3.04 1.91 -0.97
CA GLU A 167 4.10 2.08 0.01
C GLU A 167 3.66 2.92 1.20
N ALA A 168 2.88 3.97 0.98
CA ALA A 168 2.31 4.80 2.04
C ALA A 168 1.39 3.97 2.96
N VAL A 169 0.54 3.11 2.39
CA VAL A 169 -0.29 2.16 3.17
C VAL A 169 0.58 1.19 3.96
N TYR A 170 1.62 0.62 3.36
CA TYR A 170 2.53 -0.31 4.03
C TYR A 170 3.22 0.33 5.24
N TRP A 171 3.81 1.51 5.08
CA TRP A 171 4.49 2.21 6.18
C TRP A 171 3.53 2.65 7.28
N THR A 172 2.34 3.12 6.91
CA THR A 172 1.30 3.48 7.88
C THR A 172 0.86 2.26 8.69
N LEU A 173 0.63 1.13 8.03
CA LEU A 173 0.27 -0.12 8.69
C LEU A 173 1.35 -0.57 9.68
N LYS A 174 2.63 -0.52 9.29
CA LYS A 174 3.76 -0.84 10.18
C LYS A 174 3.80 0.06 11.40
N ARG A 175 3.57 1.36 11.22
CA ARG A 175 3.53 2.32 12.33
C ARG A 175 2.38 2.05 13.29
N VAL A 176 1.17 1.83 12.77
CA VAL A 176 -0.01 1.48 13.60
C VAL A 176 0.25 0.20 14.39
N GLN A 177 0.84 -0.83 13.77
CA GLN A 177 1.21 -2.06 14.47
C GLN A 177 2.21 -1.81 15.61
N ALA A 178 3.22 -0.96 15.39
CA ALA A 178 4.19 -0.59 16.42
C ALA A 178 3.56 0.22 17.58
N ALA A 179 2.67 1.17 17.26
CA ALA A 179 1.94 1.97 18.27
C ALA A 179 1.01 1.09 19.12
N LEU A 180 0.30 0.15 18.50
CA LEU A 180 -0.54 -0.81 19.23
C LEU A 180 0.28 -1.78 20.09
N ALA A 181 1.40 -2.29 19.57
CA ALA A 181 2.27 -3.19 20.32
C ALA A 181 2.96 -2.51 21.51
N SER A 182 3.39 -1.25 21.37
CA SER A 182 3.99 -0.50 22.48
C SER A 182 3.00 -0.13 23.58
N SER A 183 1.72 0.04 23.22
CA SER A 183 0.67 0.39 24.18
C SER A 183 0.07 -0.81 24.93
N SER A 184 0.25 -2.05 24.45
CA SER A 184 -0.22 -3.27 25.13
C SER A 184 0.73 -3.77 26.23
N ILE A 185 1.98 -3.29 26.27
CA ILE A 185 3.03 -3.71 27.24
C ILE A 185 2.74 -3.25 28.69
N SER A 186 1.58 -2.61 28.96
CA SER A 186 1.12 -2.27 30.30
C SER A 186 0.68 -3.49 31.15
N GLY A 187 0.77 -4.71 30.62
CA GLY A 187 0.79 -5.92 31.43
C GLY A 187 2.13 -6.02 32.15
N PHE A 188 2.38 -5.11 33.11
CA PHE A 188 3.21 -5.47 34.24
C PHE A 188 2.63 -6.81 34.71
N ALA A 189 3.44 -7.86 34.64
CA ALA A 189 3.27 -9.05 35.45
C ALA A 189 3.47 -8.68 36.94
N GLY A 190 2.81 -7.60 37.39
CA GLY A 190 2.42 -7.42 38.76
C GLY A 190 1.44 -8.54 39.02
N GLY A 191 1.98 -9.68 39.44
CA GLY A 191 1.24 -10.57 40.31
C GLY A 191 0.52 -9.67 41.29
N ASP A 192 -0.80 -9.82 41.29
CA ASP A 192 -1.67 -9.18 42.25
C ASP A 192 -1.00 -9.31 43.63
N PRO A 193 -0.58 -8.23 44.31
CA PRO A 193 0.09 -8.34 45.61
C PRO A 193 -0.82 -9.00 46.66
N PHE A 194 -2.09 -9.25 46.32
CA PHE A 194 -3.07 -9.94 47.15
C PHE A 194 -3.46 -11.34 46.67
N ILE A 195 -2.94 -11.83 45.54
CA ILE A 195 -3.00 -13.27 45.26
C ILE A 195 -1.70 -13.85 45.78
N PRO A 196 -1.68 -14.46 46.99
CA PRO A 196 -0.52 -15.21 47.43
C PRO A 196 -0.20 -16.19 46.32
N ASN A 197 1.06 -16.19 45.91
CA ASN A 197 1.62 -17.13 44.96
C ASN A 197 1.49 -18.53 45.56
N VAL A 198 0.30 -19.11 45.48
CA VAL A 198 0.08 -20.52 45.74
C VAL A 198 0.75 -21.18 44.56
N SER A 199 2.00 -21.57 44.78
CA SER A 199 2.69 -22.55 43.96
C SER A 199 1.77 -23.75 43.89
N VAL A 200 0.95 -23.81 42.84
CA VAL A 200 0.24 -25.01 42.45
C VAL A 200 1.34 -25.91 41.96
N TYR A 201 1.91 -26.66 42.91
CA TYR A 201 2.75 -27.80 42.60
C TYR A 201 2.00 -28.61 41.54
N PRO A 202 2.63 -28.94 40.40
CA PRO A 202 2.01 -29.87 39.47
C PRO A 202 1.69 -31.15 40.28
N PRO A 203 0.49 -31.73 40.13
CA PRO A 203 0.19 -32.99 40.77
C PRO A 203 1.26 -33.98 40.34
N SER A 204 1.99 -34.50 41.34
CA SER A 204 3.00 -35.53 41.18
C SER A 204 2.41 -36.68 40.37
N VAL A 205 2.78 -36.74 39.09
CA VAL A 205 2.46 -37.84 38.20
C VAL A 205 3.23 -39.05 38.73
N GLY A 206 2.49 -40.03 39.26
CA GLY A 206 3.06 -41.30 39.69
C GLY A 206 3.70 -42.06 38.52
N PRO A 207 4.67 -42.95 38.79
CA PRO A 207 5.38 -43.69 37.75
C PRO A 207 4.45 -44.73 37.11
N GLY A 208 3.88 -44.39 35.95
CA GLY A 208 3.22 -45.32 35.06
C GLY A 208 4.25 -46.06 34.21
N ILE A 209 4.50 -47.31 34.55
CA ILE A 209 5.29 -48.25 33.75
C ILE A 209 4.55 -48.49 32.43
N HIS A 210 5.11 -48.04 31.31
CA HIS A 210 4.78 -48.57 29.99
C HIS A 210 6.06 -48.92 29.24
N ALA A 211 6.18 -50.22 28.98
CA ALA A 211 7.19 -50.83 28.13
C ALA A 211 6.74 -50.80 26.67
N GLY A 212 7.68 -50.49 25.77
CA GLY A 212 7.66 -50.99 24.38
C GLY A 212 7.46 -49.96 23.27
N GLY A 213 8.44 -49.90 22.36
CA GLY A 213 8.32 -49.34 21.00
C GLY A 213 9.31 -48.20 20.75
N LEU A 214 10.55 -48.47 20.30
CA LEU A 214 10.94 -48.48 18.87
C LEU A 214 10.39 -47.22 18.16
N GLY A 215 11.13 -46.15 17.97
CA GLY A 215 12.39 -46.08 17.25
C GLY A 215 12.16 -45.20 16.03
N GLN A 216 12.61 -43.94 16.07
CA GLN A 216 12.76 -43.13 14.87
C GLN A 216 13.82 -42.07 15.10
N GLU A 217 15.03 -42.41 14.69
CA GLU A 217 16.12 -41.48 14.43
C GLU A 217 15.70 -40.55 13.29
N ILE A 218 15.81 -39.25 13.53
CA ILE A 218 15.88 -38.25 12.45
C ILE A 218 17.16 -37.45 12.67
N ASP A 219 18.26 -38.08 12.26
CA ASP A 219 19.50 -37.41 11.91
C ASP A 219 19.26 -36.58 10.65
N GLY A 220 18.81 -35.33 10.85
CA GLY A 220 18.70 -34.31 9.82
C GLY A 220 19.89 -33.37 9.87
N LEU A 221 21.06 -33.85 9.43
CA LEU A 221 22.27 -33.08 9.20
C LEU A 221 21.96 -31.85 8.33
N LEU A 222 22.07 -30.66 8.91
CA LEU A 222 22.09 -29.40 8.16
C LEU A 222 23.39 -29.32 7.37
N SER A 223 23.28 -29.71 6.09
CA SER A 223 24.30 -29.56 5.05
C SER A 223 24.60 -28.08 4.84
N LEU A 224 25.78 -27.64 5.29
CA LEU A 224 26.35 -26.34 4.96
C LEU A 224 26.90 -26.41 3.53
N GLY A 225 26.18 -25.79 2.59
CA GLY A 225 26.57 -25.72 1.19
C GLY A 225 27.89 -24.96 0.95
N PRO A 226 28.54 -25.17 -0.21
CA PRO A 226 29.86 -24.64 -0.50
C PRO A 226 29.86 -23.12 -0.69
N LEU A 227 30.83 -22.49 -0.03
CA LEU A 227 31.16 -21.06 -0.11
C LEU A 227 31.84 -20.79 -1.46
N GLU A 228 31.12 -20.16 -2.40
CA GLU A 228 31.71 -19.69 -3.66
C GLU A 228 32.76 -18.58 -3.39
N LYS A 229 33.99 -18.84 -3.83
CA LYS A 229 35.08 -17.86 -3.87
C LYS A 229 34.88 -16.92 -5.06
N ASN A 230 34.69 -15.64 -4.80
CA ASN A 230 34.78 -14.57 -5.79
C ASN A 230 36.22 -14.46 -6.37
N PRO A 231 36.43 -14.63 -7.69
CA PRO A 231 37.67 -14.26 -8.35
C PRO A 231 37.44 -12.93 -9.09
N GLY A 232 37.73 -11.80 -8.43
CA GLY A 232 37.44 -10.49 -9.00
C GLY A 232 38.28 -9.36 -8.41
N GLN A 233 39.59 -9.55 -8.31
CA GLN A 233 40.54 -8.45 -8.15
C GLN A 233 41.68 -8.63 -9.17
N ARG A 234 41.61 -7.81 -10.22
CA ARG A 234 42.75 -7.33 -11.00
C ARG A 234 42.52 -5.85 -11.26
#